data_AF-A0AA35V4I0-F1
#
_entry.id   AF-A0AA35V4I0-F1
#
_cell.length_a   1.000
_cell.length_b   1.000
_cell.length_c   1.000
_cell.angle_alpha   90.00
_cell.angle_beta   90.00
_cell.angle_gamma   90.00
#
_symmetry.space_group_name_H-M   'P 1'
#
loop_
_entity.id
_entity.type
_entity.pdbx_description
1 polymer ?
#
loop_
_entity_poly.entity_id
_entity_poly.type
_entity_poly.pdbx_seq_one_letter_code
_entity_poly.pdbx_strand_id
1 'polypeptide(L)'
;MTFSEAGGVSWSLCQYATEIKIRHCDALSSVIPCYTAGQMQKFQVLKIEHCQGMKEVFETQGTSKNNKSGCDGGIPRANNNVIMLSNLKILEIIRCDSLEHVFTFSALESLRQLQELKIWNCKALNVIVKKEEDASSSSSSSSSKKVVVFPRLKSIELENLPELEGFFLGMNEFRLPSLDNVTIKKCPKMMVFAAGGSTAPQLKYIHTILGKHTLDQKSGLNFHQSPFPSLHGATSSPATSEAIPWHFHNLIELDMKSNDNVEKIIPSSELLQLQNLEKINVYSCSEVEEIFETALEAAGRNGNSGSGSGFDESSQTTTTTTLVNLPNLTQVKLERLLSLRYIWKGNQWTVFEFPNLTKVTICDCSRLEHVFTSSMAGSLLQLQELHISMCRHMEEVIVKDASVVVEEGEEKIDGKMKEIVLPRLKSLILEQLQSLKGFSLGKEDFSFPLLDTLKIKNCLAVRTFTNGNSATPQLKEIVTTFGSFYIAGEDVNSFIKINKW
;
A
#
# COMPACT_ATOMS: atom_id res chain seq x y z
N MET A 1 18.06 5.32 -30.53
CA MET A 1 17.47 4.78 -31.77
C MET A 1 16.08 4.27 -31.45
N THR A 2 15.10 4.55 -32.31
CA THR A 2 13.70 4.13 -32.09
C THR A 2 13.25 3.26 -33.25
N PHE A 3 12.71 2.09 -32.94
CA PHE A 3 12.11 1.16 -33.90
C PHE A 3 10.60 1.12 -33.69
N SER A 4 9.85 1.33 -34.78
CA SER A 4 8.39 1.28 -34.83
C SER A 4 7.97 0.70 -36.18
N GLU A 5 7.03 -0.26 -36.17
CA GLU A 5 6.43 -0.94 -37.34
C GLU A 5 7.40 -1.50 -38.41
N ALA A 6 7.48 -2.83 -38.48
CA ALA A 6 7.81 -3.73 -39.60
C ALA A 6 8.82 -3.34 -40.71
N GLY A 7 9.71 -2.37 -40.51
CA GLY A 7 10.88 -2.14 -41.35
C GLY A 7 12.07 -2.95 -40.83
N GLY A 8 12.68 -3.79 -41.68
CA GLY A 8 13.82 -4.64 -41.31
C GLY A 8 14.89 -3.85 -40.55
N VAL A 9 15.16 -4.25 -39.31
CA VAL A 9 16.12 -3.58 -38.44
C VAL A 9 17.54 -3.90 -38.90
N SER A 10 18.24 -2.91 -39.44
CA SER A 10 19.68 -3.02 -39.68
C SER A 10 20.42 -2.81 -38.35
N TRP A 11 20.63 -3.89 -37.62
CA TRP A 11 21.34 -3.90 -36.33
C TRP A 11 22.77 -3.36 -36.41
N SER A 12 23.36 -3.28 -37.60
CA SER A 12 24.67 -2.67 -37.85
C SER A 12 24.77 -1.19 -37.41
N LEU A 13 23.64 -0.45 -37.40
CA LEU A 13 23.61 0.94 -36.96
C LEU A 13 23.52 1.10 -35.43
N CYS A 14 23.22 0.01 -34.70
CA CYS A 14 23.04 0.04 -33.25
C CYS A 14 24.36 0.13 -32.46
N GLN A 15 25.52 -0.08 -33.10
CA GLN A 15 26.83 -0.02 -32.44
C GLN A 15 27.15 1.34 -31.78
N TYR A 16 26.50 2.42 -32.22
CA TYR A 16 26.68 3.78 -31.67
C TYR A 16 25.59 4.21 -30.70
N ALA A 17 24.49 3.44 -30.58
CA ALA A 17 23.35 3.83 -29.78
C ALA A 17 23.60 3.59 -28.30
N THR A 18 23.36 4.62 -27.47
CA THR A 18 23.34 4.51 -26.01
C THR A 18 21.96 4.09 -25.49
N GLU A 19 20.91 4.41 -26.25
CA GLU A 19 19.52 4.10 -25.93
C GLU A 19 18.82 3.49 -27.16
N ILE A 20 18.10 2.40 -26.95
CA ILE A 20 17.26 1.73 -27.95
C ILE A 20 15.84 1.69 -27.38
N LYS A 21 14.89 2.20 -28.16
CA LYS A 21 13.44 2.14 -27.88
C LYS A 21 12.77 1.30 -28.95
N ILE A 22 11.98 0.31 -28.55
CA ILE A 22 11.23 -0.56 -29.45
C ILE A 22 9.77 -0.40 -29.10
N ARG A 23 8.95 -0.02 -30.08
CA ARG A 23 7.54 0.30 -29.87
C ARG A 23 6.69 -0.36 -30.94
N HIS A 24 5.61 -1.03 -30.54
CA HIS A 24 4.63 -1.59 -31.48
C HIS A 24 5.27 -2.54 -32.52
N CYS A 25 6.20 -3.39 -32.07
CA CYS A 25 6.89 -4.35 -32.94
C CYS A 25 6.38 -5.78 -32.72
N ASP A 26 5.14 -6.05 -33.14
CA ASP A 26 4.47 -7.33 -32.86
C ASP A 26 5.05 -8.52 -33.65
N ALA A 27 5.81 -8.27 -34.72
CA ALA A 27 6.48 -9.32 -35.48
C ALA A 27 7.77 -9.85 -34.80
N LEU A 28 8.29 -9.13 -33.79
CA LEU A 28 9.52 -9.53 -33.09
C LEU A 28 9.18 -10.50 -31.96
N SER A 29 9.64 -11.75 -32.08
CA SER A 29 9.59 -12.71 -30.98
C SER A 29 10.71 -12.49 -29.94
N SER A 30 11.83 -11.91 -30.37
CA SER A 30 13.00 -11.55 -29.54
C SER A 30 13.66 -10.24 -30.02
N VAL A 31 14.30 -9.49 -29.09
CA VAL A 31 14.82 -8.14 -29.39
C VAL A 31 16.23 -8.13 -29.93
N ILE A 32 17.16 -8.82 -29.27
CA ILE A 32 18.59 -8.76 -29.62
C ILE A 32 19.00 -10.11 -30.15
N PRO A 33 19.21 -10.26 -31.48
CA PRO A 33 19.81 -11.46 -32.03
C PRO A 33 21.21 -11.64 -31.42
N CYS A 34 21.52 -12.87 -31.01
CA CYS A 34 22.74 -13.22 -30.27
C CYS A 34 24.06 -12.70 -30.91
N TYR A 35 24.12 -12.58 -32.24
CA TYR A 35 25.29 -12.11 -32.97
C TYR A 35 25.54 -10.59 -32.87
N THR A 36 24.53 -9.79 -32.48
CA THR A 36 24.62 -8.32 -32.41
C THR A 36 25.05 -7.81 -31.03
N ALA A 37 24.85 -8.61 -29.98
CA ALA A 37 25.11 -8.22 -28.59
C ALA A 37 26.57 -7.80 -28.35
N GLY A 38 27.54 -8.48 -28.99
CA GLY A 38 28.97 -8.17 -28.85
C GLY A 38 29.42 -6.82 -29.44
N GLN A 39 28.62 -6.21 -30.33
CA GLN A 39 28.98 -4.97 -31.04
C GLN A 39 28.41 -3.70 -30.35
N MET A 40 27.50 -3.85 -29.38
CA MET A 40 26.78 -2.75 -28.75
C MET A 40 27.48 -2.22 -27.48
N GLN A 41 28.77 -1.88 -27.57
CA GLN A 41 29.57 -1.53 -26.39
C GLN A 41 29.14 -0.23 -25.68
N LYS A 42 28.41 0.68 -26.33
CA LYS A 42 27.93 1.93 -25.70
C LYS A 42 26.50 1.85 -25.16
N PHE A 43 25.83 0.73 -25.37
CA PHE A 43 24.42 0.55 -25.11
C PHE A 43 24.13 0.47 -23.60
N GLN A 44 23.24 1.36 -23.12
CA GLN A 44 22.97 1.56 -21.69
C GLN A 44 21.48 1.50 -21.34
N VAL A 45 20.58 1.84 -22.27
CA VAL A 45 19.14 1.94 -21.99
C VAL A 45 18.35 1.16 -23.04
N LEU A 46 17.59 0.15 -22.60
CA LEU A 46 16.64 -0.57 -23.43
C LEU A 46 15.22 -0.26 -22.95
N LYS A 47 14.38 0.25 -23.85
CA LYS A 47 12.95 0.43 -23.60
C LYS A 47 12.15 -0.36 -24.62
N ILE A 48 11.21 -1.17 -24.15
CA ILE A 48 10.34 -1.99 -24.98
C ILE A 48 8.90 -1.66 -24.58
N GLU A 49 8.10 -1.19 -25.52
CA GLU A 49 6.74 -0.75 -25.25
C GLU A 49 5.80 -1.38 -26.27
N HIS A 50 4.65 -1.89 -25.81
CA HIS A 50 3.56 -2.33 -26.69
C HIS A 50 3.94 -3.38 -27.75
N CYS A 51 4.84 -4.33 -27.44
CA CYS A 51 5.25 -5.39 -28.37
C CYS A 51 4.55 -6.71 -28.00
N GLN A 52 3.42 -6.99 -28.65
CA GLN A 52 2.53 -8.08 -28.26
C GLN A 52 3.01 -9.47 -28.69
N GLY A 53 3.83 -9.58 -29.73
CA GLY A 53 4.39 -10.87 -30.17
C GLY A 53 5.66 -11.31 -29.46
N MET A 54 6.20 -10.46 -28.58
CA MET A 54 7.48 -10.71 -27.92
C MET A 54 7.33 -11.78 -26.83
N LYS A 55 8.12 -12.85 -26.92
CA LYS A 55 8.10 -13.97 -25.95
C LYS A 55 9.31 -13.98 -25.03
N GLU A 56 10.44 -13.50 -25.53
CA GLU A 56 11.70 -13.36 -24.81
C GLU A 56 12.34 -12.03 -25.19
N VAL A 57 13.02 -11.36 -24.26
CA VAL A 57 13.75 -10.13 -24.63
C VAL A 57 15.02 -10.48 -25.39
N PHE A 58 15.69 -11.55 -25.00
CA PHE A 58 16.97 -11.96 -25.56
C PHE A 58 16.84 -13.34 -26.20
N GLU A 59 17.30 -13.47 -27.44
CA GLU A 59 17.15 -14.71 -28.20
C GLU A 59 17.94 -15.86 -27.57
N THR A 60 17.24 -16.92 -27.16
CA THR A 60 17.87 -18.14 -26.64
C THR A 60 18.09 -19.12 -27.80
N GLN A 61 19.34 -19.42 -28.16
CA GLN A 61 19.57 -20.45 -29.18
C GLN A 61 19.24 -21.84 -28.60
N GLY A 62 18.03 -22.36 -28.87
CA GLY A 62 17.61 -23.68 -28.41
C GLY A 62 16.46 -24.33 -29.20
N THR A 63 16.80 -25.25 -30.11
CA THR A 63 15.94 -26.33 -30.67
C THR A 63 14.65 -25.95 -31.43
N SER A 64 14.73 -25.17 -32.51
CA SER A 64 13.71 -25.25 -33.57
C SER A 64 14.19 -26.18 -34.69
N LYS A 65 13.83 -27.46 -34.60
CA LYS A 65 13.71 -28.33 -35.79
C LYS A 65 12.45 -27.88 -36.53
N ASN A 66 12.55 -26.84 -37.36
CA ASN A 66 11.74 -26.57 -38.55
C ASN A 66 11.69 -25.06 -38.81
N ASN A 67 12.73 -24.54 -39.46
CA ASN A 67 12.63 -23.94 -40.78
C ASN A 67 13.95 -23.26 -41.12
N LYS A 68 14.49 -23.59 -42.30
CA LYS A 68 15.67 -22.95 -42.89
C LYS A 68 15.44 -21.44 -42.96
N SER A 69 16.11 -20.67 -42.12
CA SER A 69 16.46 -19.29 -42.45
C SER A 69 17.94 -19.06 -42.14
N GLY A 70 18.74 -19.10 -43.20
CA GLY A 70 19.97 -18.30 -43.37
C GLY A 70 21.05 -18.35 -42.29
N CYS A 71 21.49 -19.53 -41.85
CA CYS A 71 22.81 -19.67 -41.22
C CYS A 71 23.74 -20.47 -42.16
N ASP A 72 24.07 -19.89 -43.31
CA ASP A 72 25.17 -20.36 -44.15
C ASP A 72 26.08 -19.19 -44.49
N GLY A 73 27.11 -19.02 -43.66
CA GLY A 73 28.06 -17.93 -43.70
C GLY A 73 29.06 -18.13 -42.57
N GLY A 74 30.14 -18.84 -42.88
CA GLY A 74 31.10 -19.35 -41.91
C GLY A 74 31.59 -18.32 -40.89
N ILE A 75 31.24 -18.53 -39.62
CA ILE A 75 31.88 -17.94 -38.45
C ILE A 75 32.04 -19.09 -37.42
N PRO A 76 33.17 -19.20 -36.69
CA PRO A 76 33.45 -20.39 -35.88
C PRO A 76 32.41 -20.54 -34.77
N ARG A 77 31.83 -21.74 -34.70
CA ARG A 77 31.09 -22.25 -33.54
C ARG A 77 32.01 -22.21 -32.31
N ALA A 78 31.87 -21.18 -31.49
CA ALA A 78 32.36 -21.16 -30.13
C ALA A 78 31.17 -21.39 -29.18
N ASN A 79 31.33 -22.38 -28.30
CA ASN A 79 30.38 -22.92 -27.32
C ASN A 79 29.86 -21.94 -26.24
N ASN A 80 29.67 -20.65 -26.55
CA ASN A 80 29.22 -19.67 -25.55
C ASN A 80 27.84 -19.13 -25.92
N ASN A 81 26.80 -19.73 -25.34
CA ASN A 81 25.41 -19.25 -25.31
C ASN A 81 25.24 -17.92 -24.53
N VAL A 82 26.27 -17.07 -24.48
CA VAL A 82 26.33 -15.93 -23.56
C VAL A 82 26.04 -14.64 -24.32
N ILE A 83 24.86 -14.08 -24.07
CA ILE A 83 24.44 -12.77 -24.55
C ILE A 83 25.21 -11.71 -23.74
N MET A 84 26.09 -10.96 -24.39
CA MET A 84 26.99 -9.99 -23.75
C MET A 84 26.39 -8.57 -23.78
N LEU A 85 25.60 -8.19 -22.78
CA LEU A 85 25.06 -6.82 -22.62
C LEU A 85 25.76 -6.09 -21.48
N SER A 86 27.08 -6.07 -21.55
CA SER A 86 27.97 -5.68 -20.45
C SER A 86 27.80 -4.24 -19.95
N ASN A 87 27.13 -3.36 -20.68
CA ASN A 87 26.95 -1.95 -20.32
C ASN A 87 25.49 -1.51 -20.10
N LEU A 88 24.53 -2.43 -20.17
CA LEU A 88 23.13 -2.12 -19.94
C LEU A 88 22.92 -1.66 -18.48
N LYS A 89 22.34 -0.47 -18.32
CA LYS A 89 22.05 0.18 -17.03
C LYS A 89 20.55 0.23 -16.72
N ILE A 90 19.71 0.44 -17.73
CA ILE A 90 18.27 0.61 -17.55
C ILE A 90 17.55 -0.33 -18.52
N LEU A 91 16.65 -1.15 -17.98
CA LEU A 91 15.71 -1.94 -18.76
C LEU A 91 14.28 -1.57 -18.36
N GLU A 92 13.49 -1.12 -19.34
CA GLU A 92 12.09 -0.74 -19.18
C GLU A 92 11.23 -1.53 -20.16
N ILE A 93 10.24 -2.26 -19.65
CA ILE A 93 9.33 -3.10 -20.46
C ILE A 93 7.90 -2.75 -20.10
N ILE A 94 7.10 -2.39 -21.09
CA ILE A 94 5.72 -1.91 -20.88
C ILE A 94 4.79 -2.62 -21.87
N ARG A 95 3.70 -3.21 -21.38
CA ARG A 95 2.60 -3.72 -22.22
C ARG A 95 3.07 -4.73 -23.28
N CYS A 96 3.89 -5.71 -22.88
CA CYS A 96 4.33 -6.82 -23.75
C CYS A 96 3.64 -8.10 -23.28
N ASP A 97 2.41 -8.33 -23.75
CA ASP A 97 1.51 -9.30 -23.11
C ASP A 97 1.90 -10.77 -23.33
N SER A 98 2.67 -11.09 -24.38
CA SER A 98 3.17 -12.46 -24.64
C SER A 98 4.54 -12.76 -24.01
N LEU A 99 5.14 -11.81 -23.30
CA LEU A 99 6.49 -11.97 -22.75
C LEU A 99 6.44 -12.96 -21.59
N GLU A 100 7.10 -14.11 -21.74
CA GLU A 100 7.08 -15.17 -20.71
C GLU A 100 8.17 -14.96 -19.66
N HIS A 101 9.36 -14.52 -20.09
CA HIS A 101 10.50 -14.24 -19.21
C HIS A 101 11.38 -13.11 -19.75
N VAL A 102 12.13 -12.44 -18.88
CA VAL A 102 13.01 -11.32 -19.29
C VAL A 102 14.43 -11.79 -19.58
N PHE A 103 15.01 -12.56 -18.65
CA PHE A 103 16.38 -13.02 -18.72
C PHE A 103 16.44 -14.54 -18.64
N THR A 104 17.46 -15.14 -19.24
CA THR A 104 17.89 -16.48 -18.84
C THR A 104 18.97 -16.43 -17.77
N PHE A 105 19.16 -17.53 -17.05
CA PHE A 105 20.18 -17.62 -16.02
C PHE A 105 21.60 -17.38 -16.57
N SER A 106 21.90 -17.86 -17.78
CA SER A 106 23.18 -17.63 -18.46
C SER A 106 23.45 -16.16 -18.80
N ALA A 107 22.40 -15.37 -19.07
CA ALA A 107 22.52 -13.94 -19.37
C ALA A 107 22.91 -13.07 -18.17
N LEU A 108 22.74 -13.56 -16.93
CA LEU A 108 22.97 -12.77 -15.71
C LEU A 108 24.41 -12.29 -15.57
N GLU A 109 25.39 -13.04 -16.10
CA GLU A 109 26.81 -12.66 -16.01
C GLU A 109 27.12 -11.36 -16.75
N SER A 110 26.36 -11.03 -17.79
CA SER A 110 26.56 -9.81 -18.58
C SER A 110 25.83 -8.59 -18.02
N LEU A 111 24.90 -8.76 -17.08
CA LEU A 111 24.03 -7.69 -16.56
C LEU A 111 24.59 -6.99 -15.30
N ARG A 112 25.90 -7.10 -15.05
CA ARG A 112 26.55 -6.51 -13.85
C ARG A 112 26.45 -4.98 -13.76
N GLN A 113 26.13 -4.30 -14.85
CA GLN A 113 25.98 -2.84 -14.90
C GLN A 113 24.53 -2.37 -14.70
N LEU A 114 23.56 -3.27 -14.62
CA LEU A 114 22.15 -2.94 -14.50
C LEU A 114 21.90 -2.17 -13.19
N GLN A 115 21.19 -1.05 -13.30
CA GLN A 115 20.88 -0.11 -12.22
C GLN A 115 19.37 -0.01 -11.98
N GLU A 116 18.58 -0.11 -13.04
CA GLU A 116 17.11 -0.02 -12.97
C GLU A 116 16.46 -1.10 -13.84
N LEU A 117 15.50 -1.82 -13.25
CA LEU A 117 14.63 -2.76 -13.93
C LEU A 117 13.18 -2.34 -13.69
N LYS A 118 12.45 -2.01 -14.76
CA LYS A 118 11.06 -1.57 -14.71
C LYS A 118 10.22 -2.41 -15.66
N ILE A 119 9.20 -3.08 -15.15
CA ILE A 119 8.34 -3.95 -15.93
C ILE A 119 6.90 -3.70 -15.54
N TRP A 120 6.10 -3.28 -16.52
CA TRP A 120 4.72 -2.87 -16.31
C TRP A 120 3.77 -3.53 -17.30
N ASN A 121 2.60 -3.96 -16.82
CA ASN A 121 1.48 -4.42 -17.64
C ASN A 121 1.85 -5.57 -18.61
N CYS A 122 2.64 -6.56 -18.21
CA CYS A 122 2.97 -7.73 -19.04
C CYS A 122 2.23 -8.97 -18.53
N LYS A 123 1.21 -9.42 -19.27
CA LYS A 123 0.25 -10.41 -18.77
C LYS A 123 0.78 -11.84 -18.66
N ALA A 124 1.57 -12.32 -19.63
CA ALA A 124 2.09 -13.69 -19.63
C ALA A 124 3.40 -13.88 -18.85
N LEU A 125 3.95 -12.82 -18.24
CA LEU A 125 5.27 -12.88 -17.60
C LEU A 125 5.21 -13.71 -16.32
N ASN A 126 5.82 -14.90 -16.35
CA ASN A 126 5.77 -15.84 -15.22
C ASN A 126 6.99 -15.71 -14.31
N VAL A 127 8.18 -15.45 -14.85
CA VAL A 127 9.42 -15.25 -14.08
C VAL A 127 10.28 -14.16 -14.71
N ILE A 128 11.01 -13.41 -13.89
CA ILE A 128 11.98 -12.44 -14.43
C ILE A 128 13.20 -13.18 -15.02
N VAL A 129 13.68 -14.19 -14.30
CA VAL A 129 14.83 -14.99 -14.69
C VAL A 129 14.41 -16.44 -14.89
N LYS A 130 14.52 -16.94 -16.12
CA LYS A 130 14.27 -18.34 -16.48
C LYS A 130 15.47 -19.21 -16.15
N LYS A 131 15.23 -20.30 -15.44
CA LYS A 131 16.21 -21.37 -15.25
C LYS A 131 16.35 -22.16 -16.54
N GLU A 132 17.57 -22.42 -16.97
CA GLU A 132 17.87 -23.33 -18.08
C GLU A 132 18.09 -24.74 -17.50
N GLU A 133 17.44 -25.76 -18.05
CA GLU A 133 17.65 -27.15 -17.66
C GLU A 133 18.90 -27.69 -18.36
N ASP A 134 19.90 -28.12 -17.59
CA ASP A 134 21.07 -28.79 -18.13
C ASP A 134 20.66 -30.15 -18.70
N ALA A 135 20.79 -30.35 -20.01
CA ALA A 135 20.46 -31.59 -20.72
C ALA A 135 21.33 -32.81 -20.31
N SER A 136 22.14 -32.71 -19.26
CA SER A 136 23.17 -33.70 -18.89
C SER A 136 23.15 -34.14 -17.41
N SER A 137 22.04 -33.99 -16.68
CA SER A 137 21.98 -34.50 -15.29
C SER A 137 20.83 -35.49 -15.05
N SER A 138 20.89 -36.64 -15.73
CA SER A 138 20.46 -37.89 -15.11
C SER A 138 21.57 -38.40 -14.19
N SER A 139 21.25 -38.65 -12.93
CA SER A 139 22.10 -39.15 -11.82
C SER A 139 22.79 -38.09 -10.94
N SER A 140 22.22 -37.91 -9.75
CA SER A 140 22.86 -37.61 -8.46
C SER A 140 24.24 -36.90 -8.48
N SER A 141 24.26 -35.58 -8.30
CA SER A 141 25.32 -34.88 -7.54
C SER A 141 24.97 -33.41 -7.34
N SER A 142 24.93 -32.98 -6.07
CA SER A 142 25.06 -31.60 -5.57
C SER A 142 25.03 -30.48 -6.63
N SER A 143 23.87 -29.90 -6.92
CA SER A 143 23.81 -28.60 -7.59
C SER A 143 24.57 -27.59 -6.72
N SER A 144 25.80 -27.23 -7.10
CA SER A 144 26.56 -26.21 -6.39
C SER A 144 25.73 -24.92 -6.44
N LYS A 145 25.18 -24.48 -5.29
CA LYS A 145 24.43 -23.23 -5.19
C LYS A 145 25.34 -22.10 -5.69
N LYS A 146 25.03 -21.53 -6.85
CA LYS A 146 25.79 -20.39 -7.38
C LYS A 146 25.24 -19.12 -6.74
N VAL A 147 26.13 -18.23 -6.32
CA VAL A 147 25.75 -16.90 -5.84
C VAL A 147 25.77 -15.95 -7.03
N VAL A 148 24.61 -15.37 -7.34
CA VAL A 148 24.46 -14.33 -8.37
C VAL A 148 24.53 -12.97 -7.69
N VAL A 149 25.32 -12.06 -8.24
CA VAL A 149 25.49 -10.71 -7.68
C VAL A 149 25.07 -9.66 -8.70
N PHE A 150 24.13 -8.80 -8.32
CA PHE A 150 23.79 -7.57 -9.04
C PHE A 150 24.43 -6.38 -8.32
N PRO A 151 25.69 -6.01 -8.64
CA PRO A 151 26.45 -5.08 -7.81
C PRO A 151 25.91 -3.64 -7.88
N ARG A 152 25.20 -3.28 -8.96
CA ARG A 152 24.77 -1.91 -9.25
C ARG A 152 23.26 -1.72 -9.32
N LEU A 153 22.46 -2.77 -9.16
CA LEU A 153 21.00 -2.68 -9.24
C LEU A 153 20.48 -1.92 -8.03
N LYS A 154 19.87 -0.76 -8.27
CA LYS A 154 19.35 0.15 -7.25
C LYS A 154 17.83 0.04 -7.12
N SER A 155 17.16 -0.02 -8.27
CA SER A 155 15.69 0.02 -8.34
C SER A 155 15.11 -1.16 -9.12
N ILE A 156 14.10 -1.82 -8.54
CA ILE A 156 13.24 -2.79 -9.22
C ILE A 156 11.79 -2.31 -9.10
N GLU A 157 11.10 -2.22 -10.23
CA GLU A 157 9.68 -1.84 -10.29
C GLU A 157 8.91 -2.85 -11.13
N LEU A 158 7.93 -3.49 -10.49
CA LEU A 158 7.08 -4.54 -11.05
C LEU A 158 5.63 -4.11 -10.84
N GLU A 159 4.90 -3.80 -11.92
CA GLU A 159 3.50 -3.38 -11.81
C GLU A 159 2.60 -4.13 -12.79
N ASN A 160 1.46 -4.62 -12.29
CA ASN A 160 0.41 -5.26 -13.09
C ASN A 160 0.96 -6.45 -13.90
N LEU A 161 1.48 -7.44 -13.18
CA LEU A 161 2.05 -8.67 -13.71
C LEU A 161 1.26 -9.86 -13.12
N PRO A 162 0.10 -10.20 -13.70
CA PRO A 162 -0.86 -11.12 -13.09
C PRO A 162 -0.33 -12.56 -12.94
N GLU A 163 0.54 -12.98 -13.86
CA GLU A 163 1.10 -14.34 -13.89
C GLU A 163 2.47 -14.47 -13.20
N LEU A 164 3.04 -13.38 -12.67
CA LEU A 164 4.40 -13.39 -12.14
C LEU A 164 4.49 -14.18 -10.84
N GLU A 165 5.22 -15.29 -10.84
CA GLU A 165 5.44 -16.15 -9.68
C GLU A 165 6.63 -15.72 -8.81
N GLY A 166 7.66 -15.13 -9.44
CA GLY A 166 8.86 -14.66 -8.74
C GLY A 166 9.95 -14.07 -9.63
N PHE A 167 11.00 -13.52 -9.00
CA PHE A 167 12.17 -13.05 -9.73
C PHE A 167 12.99 -14.23 -10.27
N PHE A 168 13.20 -15.26 -9.45
CA PHE A 168 13.87 -16.51 -9.84
C PHE A 168 13.39 -17.69 -8.99
N LEU A 169 12.93 -18.77 -9.63
CA LEU A 169 12.40 -19.96 -8.94
C LEU A 169 13.45 -21.04 -8.65
N GLY A 170 14.69 -20.87 -9.07
CA GLY A 170 15.77 -21.83 -8.77
C GLY A 170 16.42 -21.61 -7.38
N MET A 171 17.19 -22.61 -6.94
CA MET A 171 17.82 -22.65 -5.61
C MET A 171 19.14 -21.85 -5.49
N ASN A 172 19.40 -20.91 -6.41
CA ASN A 172 20.58 -20.04 -6.38
C ASN A 172 20.33 -18.79 -5.51
N GLU A 173 21.37 -18.31 -4.85
CA GLU A 173 21.30 -17.14 -3.96
C GLU A 173 21.55 -15.85 -4.75
N PHE A 174 20.78 -14.79 -4.47
CA PHE A 174 20.93 -13.47 -5.09
C PHE A 174 21.43 -12.43 -4.10
N ARG A 175 22.51 -11.72 -4.43
CA ARG A 175 23.03 -10.60 -3.64
C ARG A 175 22.86 -9.30 -4.41
N LEU A 176 22.14 -8.35 -3.80
CA LEU A 176 21.82 -7.06 -4.36
C LEU A 176 22.33 -5.94 -3.42
N PRO A 177 23.66 -5.74 -3.33
CA PRO A 177 24.28 -4.87 -2.32
C PRO A 177 23.90 -3.38 -2.44
N SER A 178 23.47 -2.93 -3.62
CA SER A 178 23.13 -1.53 -3.89
C SER A 178 21.62 -1.28 -4.00
N LEU A 179 20.78 -2.30 -3.78
CA LEU A 179 19.34 -2.20 -3.96
C LEU A 179 18.74 -1.39 -2.81
N ASP A 180 18.11 -0.27 -3.14
CA ASP A 180 17.52 0.68 -2.20
C ASP A 180 16.02 0.92 -2.43
N ASN A 181 15.51 0.54 -3.61
CA ASN A 181 14.11 0.68 -3.96
C ASN A 181 13.55 -0.57 -4.64
N VAL A 182 12.47 -1.12 -4.06
CA VAL A 182 11.68 -2.20 -4.67
C VAL A 182 10.21 -1.81 -4.60
N THR A 183 9.54 -1.81 -5.75
CA THR A 183 8.11 -1.56 -5.87
C THR A 183 7.45 -2.73 -6.58
N ILE A 184 6.45 -3.35 -5.95
CA ILE A 184 5.72 -4.51 -6.50
C ILE A 184 4.22 -4.27 -6.31
N LYS A 185 3.51 -3.97 -7.40
CA LYS A 185 2.08 -3.61 -7.39
C LYS A 185 1.30 -4.52 -8.33
N LYS A 186 0.13 -5.01 -7.91
CA LYS A 186 -0.74 -5.85 -8.75
C LYS A 186 0.00 -7.07 -9.35
N CYS A 187 0.72 -7.81 -8.51
CA CYS A 187 1.40 -9.07 -8.85
C CYS A 187 0.88 -10.20 -7.93
N PRO A 188 -0.37 -10.65 -8.10
CA PRO A 188 -1.07 -11.52 -7.14
C PRO A 188 -0.45 -12.92 -7.00
N LYS A 189 0.21 -13.44 -8.05
CA LYS A 189 0.88 -14.75 -8.01
C LYS A 189 2.31 -14.69 -7.48
N MET A 190 2.86 -13.52 -7.16
CA MET A 190 4.27 -13.41 -6.78
C MET A 190 4.46 -13.87 -5.34
N MET A 191 5.01 -15.07 -5.18
CA MET A 191 5.15 -15.74 -3.88
C MET A 191 6.54 -15.61 -3.27
N VAL A 192 7.56 -15.46 -4.12
CA VAL A 192 8.95 -15.45 -3.68
C VAL A 192 9.76 -14.52 -4.58
N PHE A 193 10.73 -13.81 -4.03
CA PHE A 193 11.69 -13.10 -4.86
C PHE A 193 12.65 -14.10 -5.51
N ALA A 194 13.48 -14.78 -4.71
CA ALA A 194 14.39 -15.83 -5.17
C ALA A 194 14.36 -17.06 -4.25
N ALA A 195 13.95 -18.22 -4.76
CA ALA A 195 13.77 -19.43 -3.94
C ALA A 195 15.03 -19.87 -3.18
N GLY A 196 16.22 -19.68 -3.77
CA GLY A 196 17.51 -19.95 -3.14
C GLY A 196 17.97 -18.94 -2.08
N GLY A 197 17.19 -17.90 -1.82
CA GLY A 197 17.53 -16.81 -0.90
C GLY A 197 17.98 -15.55 -1.63
N SER A 198 17.76 -14.41 -1.00
CA SER A 198 18.19 -13.11 -1.50
C SER A 198 18.63 -12.19 -0.37
N THR A 199 19.64 -11.36 -0.62
CA THR A 199 20.16 -10.40 0.37
C THR A 199 20.29 -9.01 -0.25
N ALA A 200 19.63 -8.02 0.34
CA ALA A 200 19.67 -6.62 -0.05
C ALA A 200 19.90 -5.73 1.20
N PRO A 201 21.16 -5.51 1.62
CA PRO A 201 21.48 -4.89 2.91
C PRO A 201 21.10 -3.41 3.02
N GLN A 202 20.94 -2.72 1.88
CA GLN A 202 20.57 -1.29 1.84
C GLN A 202 19.05 -1.08 1.73
N LEU A 203 18.29 -2.13 1.42
CA LEU A 203 16.85 -2.02 1.26
C LEU A 203 16.20 -1.98 2.64
N LYS A 204 15.46 -0.92 2.92
CA LYS A 204 14.73 -0.75 4.19
C LYS A 204 13.27 -1.19 4.09
N TYR A 205 12.66 -0.93 2.93
CA TYR A 205 11.23 -1.14 2.71
C TYR A 205 10.96 -1.65 1.30
N ILE A 206 9.85 -2.37 1.14
CA ILE A 206 9.24 -2.68 -0.15
C ILE A 206 7.96 -1.86 -0.28
N HIS A 207 7.75 -1.24 -1.45
CA HIS A 207 6.51 -0.54 -1.77
C HIS A 207 5.54 -1.47 -2.48
N THR A 208 4.32 -1.57 -1.99
CA THR A 208 3.25 -2.41 -2.54
C THR A 208 2.07 -1.53 -2.98
N ILE A 209 0.94 -2.15 -3.33
CA ILE A 209 -0.31 -1.40 -3.56
C ILE A 209 -0.89 -0.80 -2.28
N LEU A 210 -0.62 -1.41 -1.12
CA LEU A 210 -1.06 -0.91 0.18
C LEU A 210 -0.12 0.18 0.71
N GLY A 211 1.18 0.04 0.48
CA GLY A 211 2.17 1.05 0.88
C GLY A 211 3.52 0.44 1.23
N LYS A 212 4.20 0.95 2.25
CA LYS A 212 5.56 0.52 2.63
C LYS A 212 5.54 -0.60 3.65
N HIS A 213 6.23 -1.69 3.33
CA HIS A 213 6.43 -2.83 4.21
C HIS A 213 7.90 -2.97 4.62
N THR A 214 8.17 -3.25 5.88
CA THR A 214 9.51 -3.65 6.36
C THR A 214 9.90 -5.03 5.88
N LEU A 215 11.20 -5.25 5.91
CA LEU A 215 11.82 -6.55 5.68
C LEU A 215 12.20 -7.16 7.03
N ASP A 216 11.80 -8.40 7.30
CA ASP A 216 12.37 -9.15 8.41
C ASP A 216 13.84 -9.47 8.07
N GLN A 217 14.73 -9.21 9.03
CA GLN A 217 16.17 -9.47 8.94
C GLN A 217 16.48 -10.94 8.63
N LYS A 218 15.56 -11.87 8.92
CA LYS A 218 15.71 -13.31 8.67
C LYS A 218 15.32 -13.75 7.26
N SER A 219 14.45 -13.02 6.56
CA SER A 219 13.76 -13.50 5.35
C SER A 219 14.34 -12.94 4.04
N GLY A 220 15.22 -11.93 4.11
CA GLY A 220 15.75 -11.27 2.92
C GLY A 220 14.63 -10.57 2.11
N LEU A 221 14.71 -10.58 0.78
CA LEU A 221 13.61 -10.10 -0.08
C LEU A 221 12.48 -11.15 -0.24
N ASN A 222 12.63 -12.34 0.33
CA ASN A 222 11.64 -13.40 0.15
C ASN A 222 10.46 -13.21 1.09
N PHE A 223 9.27 -13.39 0.52
CA PHE A 223 8.00 -13.30 1.22
C PHE A 223 7.72 -14.66 1.87
N HIS A 224 7.49 -14.71 3.17
CA HIS A 224 6.85 -15.88 3.77
C HIS A 224 5.35 -15.70 3.60
N GLN A 225 4.66 -16.68 3.00
CA GLN A 225 3.20 -16.76 3.04
C GLN A 225 2.76 -17.82 4.05
N SER A 226 1.67 -17.52 4.77
CA SER A 226 0.63 -18.51 5.05
C SER A 226 -0.57 -18.21 4.14
N PRO A 227 -1.33 -19.22 3.68
CA PRO A 227 -2.46 -19.00 2.81
C PRO A 227 -3.61 -18.35 3.58
N PHE A 228 -4.00 -17.14 3.20
CA PHE A 228 -5.22 -16.49 3.71
C PHE A 228 -6.38 -16.62 2.71
N PRO A 229 -7.62 -16.83 3.18
CA PRO A 229 -8.81 -16.80 2.34
C PRO A 229 -9.08 -15.38 1.82
N SER A 230 -9.52 -15.35 0.56
CA SER A 230 -9.91 -14.19 -0.22
C SER A 230 -10.81 -13.17 0.50
N LEU A 231 -10.55 -11.89 0.21
CA LEU A 231 -11.47 -10.78 0.45
C LEU A 231 -12.71 -10.95 -0.45
N HIS A 232 -13.77 -11.59 0.06
CA HIS A 232 -15.13 -11.44 -0.48
C HIS A 232 -16.18 -11.78 0.57
N GLY A 233 -16.99 -10.79 0.93
CA GLY A 233 -18.35 -11.03 1.40
C GLY A 233 -19.15 -11.70 0.28
N ALA A 234 -19.79 -12.82 0.59
CA ALA A 234 -20.39 -13.73 -0.37
C ALA A 234 -21.57 -13.11 -1.16
N THR A 235 -21.56 -13.27 -2.48
CA THR A 235 -22.60 -14.00 -3.25
C THR A 235 -22.07 -14.44 -4.63
N SER A 236 -22.15 -15.75 -4.89
CA SER A 236 -22.02 -16.49 -6.17
C SER A 236 -20.74 -16.35 -7.02
N SER A 237 -19.98 -17.44 -7.07
CA SER A 237 -18.78 -17.80 -7.85
C SER A 237 -18.95 -17.78 -9.40
N PRO A 238 -17.90 -17.99 -10.25
CA PRO A 238 -16.50 -18.39 -9.99
C PRO A 238 -15.40 -17.53 -10.71
N ALA A 239 -14.14 -17.78 -10.30
CA ALA A 239 -12.85 -17.39 -10.90
C ALA A 239 -12.27 -16.01 -10.51
N THR A 240 -10.99 -16.06 -10.08
CA THR A 240 -10.06 -14.97 -9.68
C THR A 240 -10.20 -14.42 -8.26
N SER A 241 -9.82 -15.24 -7.26
CA SER A 241 -9.44 -14.73 -5.93
C SER A 241 -8.00 -14.21 -5.98
N GLU A 242 -7.81 -12.90 -6.08
CA GLU A 242 -6.48 -12.28 -5.94
C GLU A 242 -6.07 -12.31 -4.46
N ALA A 243 -5.26 -13.30 -4.09
CA ALA A 243 -4.60 -13.33 -2.79
C ALA A 243 -3.53 -12.23 -2.76
N ILE A 244 -3.61 -11.32 -1.79
CA ILE A 244 -2.59 -10.30 -1.58
C ILE A 244 -1.42 -10.98 -0.84
N PRO A 245 -0.19 -11.08 -1.40
CA PRO A 245 0.94 -11.77 -0.76
C PRO A 245 1.52 -11.02 0.46
N TRP A 246 1.06 -9.80 0.71
CA TRP A 246 1.67 -8.83 1.61
C TRP A 246 1.01 -8.87 2.98
N HIS A 247 1.76 -9.28 4.00
CA HIS A 247 1.24 -9.28 5.36
C HIS A 247 1.18 -7.86 5.95
N PHE A 248 0.12 -7.59 6.70
CA PHE A 248 -0.07 -6.33 7.43
C PHE A 248 0.90 -6.14 8.60
N HIS A 249 1.50 -7.21 9.14
CA HIS A 249 2.48 -7.12 10.24
C HIS A 249 3.75 -6.32 9.92
N ASN A 250 4.12 -6.24 8.64
CA ASN A 250 5.26 -5.45 8.18
C ASN A 250 4.86 -4.05 7.68
N LEU A 251 3.57 -3.72 7.63
CA LEU A 251 3.11 -2.44 7.09
C LEU A 251 3.50 -1.31 8.05
N ILE A 252 4.33 -0.39 7.57
CA ILE A 252 4.74 0.83 8.30
C ILE A 252 4.01 2.06 7.80
N GLU A 253 3.72 2.11 6.50
CA GLU A 253 3.01 3.25 5.92
C GLU A 253 1.97 2.71 4.95
N LEU A 254 0.69 2.92 5.26
CA LEU A 254 -0.38 2.74 4.30
C LEU A 254 -0.33 3.95 3.36
N ASP A 255 0.02 3.76 2.10
CA ASP A 255 0.15 4.81 1.07
C ASP A 255 -0.59 4.36 -0.19
N MET A 256 -1.87 4.74 -0.28
CA MET A 256 -2.77 4.30 -1.35
C MET A 256 -3.27 5.50 -2.15
N LYS A 257 -3.11 5.44 -3.47
CA LYS A 257 -3.43 6.54 -4.38
C LYS A 257 -4.22 6.06 -5.58
N SER A 258 -5.34 6.74 -5.89
CA SER A 258 -6.12 6.52 -7.12
C SER A 258 -6.53 5.05 -7.32
N ASN A 259 -7.01 4.41 -6.24
CA ASN A 259 -7.46 3.03 -6.26
C ASN A 259 -8.96 2.97 -5.96
N ASP A 260 -9.76 2.96 -7.03
CA ASP A 260 -11.23 3.00 -6.96
C ASP A 260 -11.86 1.59 -6.97
N ASN A 261 -11.07 0.53 -6.78
CA ASN A 261 -11.58 -0.86 -6.74
C ASN A 261 -11.77 -1.38 -5.30
N VAL A 262 -11.54 -0.54 -4.29
CA VAL A 262 -11.49 -0.95 -2.87
C VAL A 262 -12.47 -0.13 -2.06
N GLU A 263 -13.47 -0.79 -1.49
CA GLU A 263 -14.42 -0.15 -0.55
C GLU A 263 -13.89 -0.16 0.89
N LYS A 264 -13.15 -1.21 1.26
CA LYS A 264 -12.59 -1.42 2.60
C LYS A 264 -11.10 -1.75 2.50
N ILE A 265 -10.25 -0.94 3.11
CA ILE A 265 -8.79 -1.08 2.92
C ILE A 265 -8.19 -2.15 3.82
N ILE A 266 -8.45 -2.05 5.12
CA ILE A 266 -7.87 -2.92 6.15
C ILE A 266 -8.98 -3.85 6.64
N PRO A 267 -8.89 -5.17 6.39
CA PRO A 267 -9.88 -6.12 6.88
C PRO A 267 -9.86 -6.23 8.41
N SER A 268 -11.02 -6.59 8.99
CA SER A 268 -11.15 -6.72 10.45
C SER A 268 -10.21 -7.79 11.05
N SER A 269 -9.85 -8.82 10.28
CA SER A 269 -8.91 -9.88 10.68
C SER A 269 -7.47 -9.40 10.85
N GLU A 270 -7.12 -8.25 10.28
CA GLU A 270 -5.75 -7.73 10.20
C GLU A 270 -5.49 -6.61 11.19
N LEU A 271 -6.53 -6.11 11.89
CA LEU A 271 -6.45 -4.96 12.80
C LEU A 271 -5.35 -5.12 13.86
N LEU A 272 -5.21 -6.31 14.43
CA LEU A 272 -4.23 -6.59 15.49
C LEU A 272 -2.79 -6.71 14.96
N GLN A 273 -2.61 -6.88 13.65
CA GLN A 273 -1.28 -7.04 13.04
C GLN A 273 -0.59 -5.70 12.78
N LEU A 274 -1.29 -4.56 12.89
CA LEU A 274 -0.79 -3.24 12.48
C LEU A 274 0.11 -2.54 13.51
N GLN A 275 0.85 -3.31 14.31
CA GLN A 275 1.69 -2.78 15.39
C GLN A 275 2.83 -1.89 14.89
N ASN A 276 3.27 -2.09 13.65
CA ASN A 276 4.34 -1.31 13.03
C ASN A 276 3.81 -0.10 12.22
N LEU A 277 2.49 0.07 12.09
CA LEU A 277 1.92 1.12 11.26
C LEU A 277 2.20 2.51 11.87
N GLU A 278 2.98 3.31 11.16
CA GLU A 278 3.38 4.66 11.57
C GLU A 278 2.56 5.76 10.87
N LYS A 279 2.14 5.53 9.63
CA LYS A 279 1.51 6.55 8.80
C LYS A 279 0.39 5.97 7.94
N ILE A 280 -0.67 6.78 7.77
CA ILE A 280 -1.77 6.49 6.85
C ILE A 280 -1.89 7.67 5.89
N ASN A 281 -1.72 7.41 4.61
CA ASN A 281 -1.81 8.35 3.50
C ASN A 281 -2.73 7.75 2.44
N VAL A 282 -3.95 8.26 2.30
CA VAL A 282 -4.90 7.78 1.29
C VAL A 282 -5.42 8.95 0.48
N TYR A 283 -5.22 8.91 -0.84
CA TYR A 283 -5.49 10.04 -1.74
C TYR A 283 -6.31 9.62 -2.96
N SER A 284 -7.39 10.35 -3.23
CA SER A 284 -8.24 10.22 -4.43
C SER A 284 -8.69 8.77 -4.69
N CYS A 285 -9.22 8.10 -3.68
CA CYS A 285 -9.87 6.79 -3.83
C CYS A 285 -11.37 6.99 -3.58
N SER A 286 -12.18 7.01 -4.65
CA SER A 286 -13.59 7.46 -4.56
C SER A 286 -14.51 6.44 -3.93
N GLU A 287 -14.23 5.14 -4.08
CA GLU A 287 -15.09 4.05 -3.61
C GLU A 287 -14.82 3.62 -2.17
N VAL A 288 -13.72 4.09 -1.56
CA VAL A 288 -13.38 3.73 -0.17
C VAL A 288 -14.46 4.26 0.77
N GLU A 289 -15.20 3.37 1.43
CA GLU A 289 -16.21 3.68 2.44
C GLU A 289 -15.65 3.56 3.87
N GLU A 290 -14.76 2.59 4.12
CA GLU A 290 -14.13 2.35 5.42
C GLU A 290 -12.61 2.17 5.26
N ILE A 291 -11.79 2.87 6.05
CA ILE A 291 -10.33 2.59 6.07
C ILE A 291 -10.09 1.28 6.83
N PHE A 292 -10.65 1.17 8.02
CA PHE A 292 -10.60 -0.02 8.86
C PHE A 292 -11.97 -0.68 8.87
N GLU A 293 -12.04 -1.90 8.33
CA GLU A 293 -13.25 -2.68 8.35
C GLU A 293 -13.64 -3.03 9.78
N THR A 294 -14.94 -2.88 10.02
CA THR A 294 -15.58 -3.20 11.29
C THR A 294 -15.58 -4.70 11.55
N ALA A 295 -15.10 -5.16 12.71
CA ALA A 295 -15.34 -6.52 13.15
C ALA A 295 -16.85 -6.72 13.39
N LEU A 296 -17.50 -7.49 12.51
CA LEU A 296 -18.87 -7.96 12.74
C LEU A 296 -18.86 -9.04 13.84
N GLU A 297 -20.01 -9.23 14.46
CA GLU A 297 -20.26 -10.21 15.51
C GLU A 297 -19.51 -11.53 15.30
N ALA A 298 -18.88 -12.04 16.35
CA ALA A 298 -18.71 -13.48 16.49
C ALA A 298 -20.10 -14.12 16.70
N ALA A 299 -20.96 -14.03 15.69
CA ALA A 299 -22.21 -14.77 15.64
C ALA A 299 -21.83 -16.25 15.66
N GLY A 300 -22.39 -16.99 16.60
CA GLY A 300 -22.03 -18.37 16.89
C GLY A 300 -21.90 -19.23 15.63
N ARG A 301 -20.87 -20.07 15.60
CA ARG A 301 -20.93 -21.33 14.84
C ARG A 301 -22.26 -21.99 15.15
N ASN A 302 -23.17 -22.03 14.18
CA ASN A 302 -24.07 -23.17 13.89
C ASN A 302 -25.08 -22.78 12.80
N GLY A 303 -24.63 -22.83 11.55
CA GLY A 303 -25.52 -23.07 10.41
C GLY A 303 -25.56 -24.56 10.10
N ASN A 304 -26.11 -25.37 11.01
CA ASN A 304 -26.56 -26.71 10.64
C ASN A 304 -28.00 -26.86 11.13
N SER A 305 -28.92 -26.79 10.18
CA SER A 305 -30.33 -27.06 10.38
C SER A 305 -30.52 -28.49 10.90
N GLY A 306 -31.14 -28.63 12.07
CA GLY A 306 -31.45 -29.95 12.63
C GLY A 306 -31.96 -29.92 14.06
N SER A 307 -33.26 -29.61 14.20
CA SER A 307 -34.20 -30.19 15.18
C SER A 307 -33.74 -30.42 16.64
N GLY A 308 -34.36 -29.68 17.57
CA GLY A 308 -34.89 -30.26 18.81
C GLY A 308 -34.16 -29.96 20.12
N SER A 309 -35.00 -29.62 21.11
CA SER A 309 -34.78 -29.57 22.58
C SER A 309 -34.09 -28.34 23.16
N GLY A 310 -34.79 -27.76 24.14
CA GLY A 310 -34.45 -26.50 24.79
C GLY A 310 -33.22 -26.59 25.69
N PHE A 311 -32.54 -25.45 25.80
CA PHE A 311 -31.51 -25.19 26.79
C PHE A 311 -31.59 -23.71 27.21
N ASP A 312 -31.31 -23.50 28.50
CA ASP A 312 -31.63 -22.34 29.31
C ASP A 312 -31.13 -20.98 28.80
N GLU A 313 -32.02 -20.01 28.87
CA GLU A 313 -31.78 -18.57 28.76
C GLU A 313 -31.09 -18.05 30.04
N SER A 314 -29.82 -18.42 30.25
CA SER A 314 -28.98 -17.87 31.34
C SER A 314 -27.48 -17.93 31.09
N SER A 315 -27.04 -18.04 29.84
CA SER A 315 -25.61 -17.91 29.52
C SER A 315 -25.27 -16.44 29.24
N GLN A 316 -24.74 -15.75 30.26
CA GLN A 316 -24.00 -14.51 30.10
C GLN A 316 -22.91 -14.72 29.04
N THR A 317 -23.16 -14.27 27.80
CA THR A 317 -22.11 -14.13 26.80
C THR A 317 -21.29 -12.91 27.18
N THR A 318 -20.25 -13.16 27.99
CA THR A 318 -19.16 -12.21 28.23
C THR A 318 -18.57 -11.87 26.87
N THR A 319 -18.97 -10.72 26.35
CA THR A 319 -18.62 -10.28 25.02
C THR A 319 -17.35 -9.46 25.12
N THR A 320 -16.23 -10.04 24.68
CA THR A 320 -14.91 -9.43 24.80
C THR A 320 -14.76 -8.29 23.79
N THR A 321 -14.73 -7.05 24.27
CA THR A 321 -14.34 -5.89 23.47
C THR A 321 -12.87 -6.05 23.02
N THR A 322 -12.65 -5.97 21.71
CA THR A 322 -11.31 -5.98 21.11
C THR A 322 -10.70 -4.59 21.20
N LEU A 323 -9.55 -4.52 21.87
CA LEU A 323 -8.74 -3.31 21.93
C LEU A 323 -7.74 -3.31 20.77
N VAL A 324 -7.91 -2.38 19.84
CA VAL A 324 -6.99 -2.17 18.72
C VAL A 324 -6.06 -1.02 19.08
N ASN A 325 -4.90 -1.38 19.64
CA ASN A 325 -3.84 -0.43 19.92
C ASN A 325 -2.94 -0.27 18.69
N LEU A 326 -2.76 0.96 18.21
CA LEU A 326 -1.84 1.33 17.15
C LEU A 326 -0.70 2.18 17.73
N PRO A 327 0.27 1.55 18.41
CA PRO A 327 1.23 2.25 19.26
C PRO A 327 2.20 3.14 18.48
N ASN A 328 2.48 2.82 17.22
CA ASN A 328 3.44 3.56 16.40
C ASN A 328 2.78 4.58 15.47
N LEU A 329 1.45 4.63 15.40
CA LEU A 329 0.76 5.51 14.46
C LEU A 329 0.97 6.97 14.86
N THR A 330 1.64 7.73 14.01
CA THR A 330 1.99 9.14 14.26
C THR A 330 1.23 10.12 13.38
N GLN A 331 0.82 9.71 12.17
CA GLN A 331 0.21 10.61 11.20
C GLN A 331 -0.89 9.94 10.37
N VAL A 332 -1.98 10.69 10.16
CA VAL A 332 -3.09 10.30 9.27
C VAL A 332 -3.36 11.45 8.31
N LYS A 333 -3.26 11.18 7.01
CA LYS A 333 -3.60 12.10 5.93
C LYS A 333 -4.58 11.44 4.96
N LEU A 334 -5.78 11.98 4.89
CA LEU A 334 -6.84 11.51 4.00
C LEU A 334 -7.26 12.67 3.08
N GLU A 335 -7.29 12.44 1.78
CA GLU A 335 -7.61 13.50 0.83
C GLU A 335 -8.45 12.97 -0.35
N ARG A 336 -9.57 13.64 -0.64
CA ARG A 336 -10.48 13.32 -1.76
C ARG A 336 -11.04 11.90 -1.70
N LEU A 337 -11.53 11.49 -0.53
CA LEU A 337 -12.20 10.19 -0.33
C LEU A 337 -13.71 10.43 -0.24
N LEU A 338 -14.35 10.56 -1.40
CA LEU A 338 -15.72 11.08 -1.49
C LEU A 338 -16.75 10.14 -0.87
N SER A 339 -16.53 8.83 -0.92
CA SER A 339 -17.42 7.83 -0.31
C SER A 339 -17.09 7.50 1.14
N LEU A 340 -15.97 7.99 1.69
CA LEU A 340 -15.50 7.61 3.02
C LEU A 340 -16.50 8.01 4.08
N ARG A 341 -16.98 7.03 4.85
CA ARG A 341 -17.90 7.20 5.98
C ARG A 341 -17.20 7.12 7.32
N TYR A 342 -16.27 6.16 7.46
CA TYR A 342 -15.56 5.90 8.71
C TYR A 342 -14.06 5.66 8.47
N ILE A 343 -13.23 6.35 9.25
CA ILE A 343 -11.81 6.00 9.33
C ILE A 343 -11.69 4.74 10.17
N TRP A 344 -12.11 4.84 11.43
CA TRP A 344 -12.17 3.75 12.41
C TRP A 344 -13.61 3.71 12.93
N LYS A 345 -14.39 2.71 12.51
CA LYS A 345 -15.78 2.58 12.96
C LYS A 345 -15.79 2.02 14.37
N GLY A 346 -15.93 2.90 15.36
CA GLY A 346 -16.16 2.48 16.74
C GLY A 346 -17.48 1.73 16.85
N ASN A 347 -17.47 0.59 17.54
CA ASN A 347 -18.67 -0.15 17.94
C ASN A 347 -18.45 -0.75 19.33
N GLN A 348 -19.46 -1.39 19.92
CA GLN A 348 -19.34 -2.03 21.24
C GLN A 348 -18.27 -3.12 21.35
N TRP A 349 -17.75 -3.58 20.22
CA TRP A 349 -16.77 -4.66 20.13
C TRP A 349 -15.37 -4.18 19.79
N THR A 350 -15.17 -2.93 19.37
CA THR A 350 -13.90 -2.45 18.83
C THR A 350 -13.60 -1.05 19.36
N VAL A 351 -12.55 -0.95 20.15
CA VAL A 351 -12.03 0.32 20.68
C VAL A 351 -10.64 0.55 20.11
N PHE A 352 -10.39 1.74 19.59
CA PHE A 352 -9.09 2.12 19.04
C PHE A 352 -8.33 3.04 20.00
N GLU A 353 -7.03 2.78 20.15
CA GLU A 353 -6.11 3.64 20.91
C GLU A 353 -4.95 4.12 20.04
N PHE A 354 -4.63 5.41 20.17
CA PHE A 354 -3.64 6.10 19.35
C PHE A 354 -2.63 6.87 20.22
N PRO A 355 -1.85 6.19 21.08
CA PRO A 355 -1.04 6.83 22.11
C PRO A 355 0.04 7.78 21.58
N ASN A 356 0.46 7.62 20.31
CA ASN A 356 1.51 8.42 19.68
C ASN A 356 1.05 9.22 18.45
N LEU A 357 -0.26 9.34 18.21
CA LEU A 357 -0.79 10.09 17.07
C LEU A 357 -0.55 11.58 17.27
N THR A 358 0.19 12.19 16.35
CA THR A 358 0.62 13.60 16.43
C THR A 358 -0.13 14.51 15.46
N LYS A 359 -0.54 14.00 14.31
CA LYS A 359 -1.11 14.83 13.24
C LYS A 359 -2.21 14.09 12.48
N VAL A 360 -3.35 14.76 12.33
CA VAL A 360 -4.45 14.30 11.48
C VAL A 360 -4.83 15.40 10.50
N THR A 361 -4.83 15.07 9.21
CA THR A 361 -5.23 15.99 8.13
C THR A 361 -6.23 15.29 7.22
N ILE A 362 -7.45 15.81 7.16
CA ILE A 362 -8.54 15.27 6.37
C ILE A 362 -9.03 16.39 5.45
N CYS A 363 -9.05 16.14 4.15
CA CYS A 363 -9.45 17.12 3.14
C CYS A 363 -10.39 16.47 2.13
N ASP A 364 -11.56 17.08 1.92
CA ASP A 364 -12.51 16.66 0.89
C ASP A 364 -12.97 15.18 1.03
N CYS A 365 -13.30 14.78 2.26
CA CYS A 365 -13.96 13.50 2.57
C CYS A 365 -15.45 13.75 2.81
N SER A 366 -16.22 13.87 1.73
CA SER A 366 -17.56 14.46 1.77
C SER A 366 -18.59 13.69 2.62
N ARG A 367 -18.54 12.36 2.65
CA ARG A 367 -19.45 11.50 3.43
C ARG A 367 -18.96 11.17 4.85
N LEU A 368 -17.80 11.69 5.26
CA LEU A 368 -17.20 11.32 6.54
C LEU A 368 -18.13 11.74 7.69
N GLU A 369 -18.50 10.79 8.55
CA GLU A 369 -19.49 11.04 9.59
C GLU A 369 -18.88 11.70 10.84
N HIS A 370 -17.71 11.22 11.26
CA HIS A 370 -16.93 11.73 12.40
C HIS A 370 -15.46 11.31 12.26
N VAL A 371 -14.56 11.90 13.07
CA VAL A 371 -13.13 11.52 13.06
C VAL A 371 -12.78 10.57 14.20
N PHE A 372 -13.32 10.84 15.39
CA PHE A 372 -13.06 10.06 16.61
C PHE A 372 -14.35 9.80 17.38
N THR A 373 -14.29 8.84 18.30
CA THR A 373 -15.29 8.67 19.36
C THR A 373 -14.74 9.16 20.71
N SER A 374 -15.61 9.33 21.71
CA SER A 374 -15.23 9.73 23.07
C SER A 374 -14.20 8.81 23.70
N SER A 375 -14.29 7.49 23.50
CA SER A 375 -13.32 6.51 24.00
C SER A 375 -11.94 6.69 23.37
N MET A 376 -11.88 6.96 22.06
CA MET A 376 -10.62 7.21 21.35
C MET A 376 -9.94 8.51 21.82
N ALA A 377 -10.74 9.54 22.10
CA ALA A 377 -10.23 10.87 22.46
C ALA A 377 -9.31 10.84 23.70
N GLY A 378 -9.57 9.94 24.66
CA GLY A 378 -8.72 9.75 25.83
C GLY A 378 -7.30 9.23 25.53
N SER A 379 -7.07 8.64 24.35
CA SER A 379 -5.76 8.13 23.95
C SER A 379 -4.92 9.15 23.16
N LEU A 380 -5.50 10.28 22.74
CA LEU A 380 -4.87 11.29 21.87
C LEU A 380 -3.88 12.22 22.61
N LEU A 381 -3.04 11.65 23.46
CA LEU A 381 -2.13 12.39 24.36
C LEU A 381 -0.99 13.12 23.62
N GLN A 382 -0.69 12.70 22.39
CA GLN A 382 0.39 13.26 21.57
C GLN A 382 -0.10 14.13 20.42
N LEU A 383 -1.43 14.29 20.25
CA LEU A 383 -2.01 15.01 19.13
C LEU A 383 -1.63 16.49 19.21
N GLN A 384 -1.00 17.00 18.16
CA GLN A 384 -0.50 18.37 18.06
C GLN A 384 -1.27 19.19 17.02
N GLU A 385 -1.66 18.55 15.92
CA GLU A 385 -2.34 19.19 14.80
C GLU A 385 -3.55 18.37 14.35
N LEU A 386 -4.71 19.00 14.33
CA LEU A 386 -5.93 18.44 13.72
C LEU A 386 -6.46 19.42 12.68
N HIS A 387 -6.43 19.01 11.42
CA HIS A 387 -6.92 19.79 10.30
C HIS A 387 -7.99 19.00 9.55
N ILE A 388 -9.20 19.55 9.48
CA ILE A 388 -10.33 18.97 8.74
C ILE A 388 -10.88 20.05 7.81
N SER A 389 -10.93 19.74 6.52
CA SER A 389 -11.43 20.68 5.52
C SER A 389 -12.34 19.99 4.49
N MET A 390 -13.37 20.70 4.04
CA MET A 390 -14.27 20.27 2.96
C MET A 390 -15.02 18.94 3.22
N CYS A 391 -15.14 18.48 4.48
CA CYS A 391 -15.98 17.33 4.85
C CYS A 391 -17.42 17.81 5.10
N ARG A 392 -18.29 17.70 4.08
CA ARG A 392 -19.59 18.40 4.08
C ARG A 392 -20.68 17.72 4.91
N HIS A 393 -20.62 16.41 5.11
CA HIS A 393 -21.63 15.66 5.87
C HIS A 393 -21.35 15.59 7.39
N MET A 394 -20.10 15.77 7.80
CA MET A 394 -19.67 15.63 9.20
C MET A 394 -20.42 16.61 10.11
N GLU A 395 -21.15 16.10 11.10
CA GLU A 395 -21.90 16.91 12.07
C GLU A 395 -21.10 17.18 13.34
N GLU A 396 -20.22 16.26 13.73
CA GLU A 396 -19.39 16.33 14.93
C GLU A 396 -17.99 15.77 14.62
N VAL A 397 -16.95 16.36 15.21
CA VAL A 397 -15.59 15.82 15.07
C VAL A 397 -15.40 14.60 15.96
N ILE A 398 -15.89 14.69 17.20
CA ILE A 398 -15.86 13.64 18.21
C ILE A 398 -17.28 13.31 18.65
N VAL A 399 -17.74 12.09 18.34
CA VAL A 399 -19.06 11.58 18.72
C VAL A 399 -19.00 10.76 20.00
N LYS A 400 -20.13 10.64 20.71
CA LYS A 400 -20.27 9.71 21.83
C LYS A 400 -20.21 8.26 21.33
N ASP A 401 -19.57 7.37 22.10
CA ASP A 401 -19.58 5.93 21.80
C ASP A 401 -21.02 5.39 21.75
N ALA A 402 -21.36 4.66 20.69
CA ALA A 402 -22.73 4.19 20.41
C ALA A 402 -23.27 3.13 21.40
N SER A 403 -22.50 2.74 22.42
CA SER A 403 -22.77 1.49 23.16
C SER A 403 -22.40 1.45 24.64
N VAL A 404 -22.26 2.61 25.30
CA VAL A 404 -22.45 2.59 26.77
C VAL A 404 -23.95 2.65 27.01
N VAL A 405 -24.60 1.48 26.97
CA VAL A 405 -25.89 1.28 27.65
C VAL A 405 -25.57 1.39 29.13
N VAL A 406 -25.40 2.62 29.62
CA VAL A 406 -25.75 2.88 31.00
C VAL A 406 -27.24 2.65 31.00
N GLU A 407 -27.67 1.55 31.61
CA GLU A 407 -29.01 1.47 32.17
C GLU A 407 -29.27 2.84 32.79
N GLU A 408 -30.42 3.44 32.46
CA GLU A 408 -30.92 4.64 33.13
C GLU A 408 -31.28 4.26 34.58
N GLY A 409 -30.26 3.90 35.35
CA GLY A 409 -30.24 3.87 36.80
C GLY A 409 -29.54 5.14 37.23
N GLU A 410 -30.26 5.99 37.94
CA GLU A 410 -29.73 7.17 38.61
C GLU A 410 -28.64 6.78 39.63
N GLU A 411 -27.43 6.48 39.19
CA GLU A 411 -26.29 6.52 40.09
C GLU A 411 -25.80 7.96 40.17
N LYS A 412 -26.32 8.67 41.17
CA LYS A 412 -25.68 9.83 41.79
C LYS A 412 -24.31 9.40 42.32
N ILE A 413 -23.33 9.28 41.43
CA ILE A 413 -21.92 9.23 41.80
C ILE A 413 -21.42 10.67 41.69
N ASP A 414 -20.83 11.14 42.79
CA ASP A 414 -20.20 12.45 42.99
C ASP A 414 -19.60 13.10 41.73
N GLY A 415 -20.41 13.91 41.05
CA GLY A 415 -20.09 15.30 40.74
C GLY A 415 -18.92 15.66 39.83
N LYS A 416 -18.21 14.73 39.17
CA LYS A 416 -17.22 15.10 38.13
C LYS A 416 -17.25 14.15 36.94
N MET A 417 -17.86 14.61 35.84
CA MET A 417 -17.82 13.93 34.55
C MET A 417 -16.37 13.77 34.08
N LYS A 418 -16.06 12.69 33.35
CA LYS A 418 -14.69 12.38 32.89
C LYS A 418 -14.20 13.49 31.93
N GLU A 419 -13.29 14.33 32.43
CA GLU A 419 -12.62 15.36 31.65
C GLU A 419 -11.70 14.71 30.60
N ILE A 420 -11.86 15.08 29.33
CA ILE A 420 -11.01 14.64 28.22
C ILE A 420 -9.95 15.72 27.99
N VAL A 421 -8.69 15.33 28.16
CA VAL A 421 -7.55 16.23 28.01
C VAL A 421 -6.82 15.92 26.70
N LEU A 422 -6.66 16.93 25.84
CA LEU A 422 -5.78 16.88 24.67
C LEU A 422 -4.54 17.75 24.95
N PRO A 423 -3.55 17.23 25.70
CA PRO A 423 -2.53 18.04 26.37
C PRO A 423 -1.55 18.71 25.42
N ARG A 424 -1.42 18.21 24.18
CA ARG A 424 -0.43 18.67 23.21
C ARG A 424 -1.01 19.35 21.99
N LEU A 425 -2.33 19.48 21.89
CA LEU A 425 -2.99 20.06 20.72
C LEU A 425 -2.69 21.56 20.66
N LYS A 426 -1.97 22.00 19.62
CA LYS A 426 -1.58 23.40 19.41
C LYS A 426 -2.44 24.08 18.37
N SER A 427 -2.76 23.35 17.30
CA SER A 427 -3.49 23.88 16.15
C SER A 427 -4.69 23.01 15.83
N LEU A 428 -5.87 23.63 15.87
CA LEU A 428 -7.13 23.04 15.43
C LEU A 428 -7.70 23.85 14.27
N ILE A 429 -7.81 23.24 13.09
CA ILE A 429 -8.26 23.87 11.86
C ILE A 429 -9.47 23.13 11.31
N LEU A 430 -10.59 23.84 11.21
CA LEU A 430 -11.88 23.37 10.72
C LEU A 430 -12.34 24.30 9.60
N GLU A 431 -12.38 23.82 8.36
CA GLU A 431 -12.69 24.66 7.18
C GLU A 431 -13.75 24.05 6.26
N GLN A 432 -14.71 24.86 5.83
CA GLN A 432 -15.74 24.48 4.86
C GLN A 432 -16.56 23.24 5.28
N LEU A 433 -16.81 23.10 6.59
CA LEU A 433 -17.57 21.98 7.17
C LEU A 433 -19.04 22.39 7.32
N GLN A 434 -19.82 22.23 6.24
CA GLN A 434 -21.16 22.82 6.13
C GLN A 434 -22.17 22.27 7.15
N SER A 435 -22.06 20.99 7.53
CA SER A 435 -22.98 20.35 8.48
C SER A 435 -22.47 20.32 9.92
N LEU A 436 -21.25 20.82 10.17
CA LEU A 436 -20.62 20.75 11.49
C LEU A 436 -21.42 21.57 12.50
N LYS A 437 -21.98 20.92 13.52
CA LYS A 437 -22.74 21.53 14.62
C LYS A 437 -21.86 21.91 15.80
N GLY A 438 -20.77 21.18 16.03
CA GLY A 438 -19.77 21.44 17.06
C GLY A 438 -18.58 20.46 17.01
N PHE A 439 -17.55 20.72 17.81
CA PHE A 439 -16.40 19.80 17.94
C PHE A 439 -16.83 18.49 18.63
N SER A 440 -17.61 18.58 19.70
CA SER A 440 -18.29 17.45 20.32
C SER A 440 -19.59 17.89 21.00
N LEU A 441 -20.70 17.19 20.77
CA LEU A 441 -22.00 17.51 21.39
C LEU A 441 -22.28 16.65 22.63
N GLY A 442 -21.31 15.86 23.09
CA GLY A 442 -21.37 15.16 24.36
C GLY A 442 -21.29 16.10 25.57
N LYS A 443 -21.65 15.59 26.75
CA LYS A 443 -21.64 16.35 28.02
C LYS A 443 -20.26 16.37 28.70
N GLU A 444 -19.27 15.70 28.11
CA GLU A 444 -17.91 15.61 28.61
C GLU A 444 -17.23 16.99 28.57
N ASP A 445 -16.46 17.28 29.63
CA ASP A 445 -15.60 18.46 29.67
C ASP A 445 -14.32 18.20 28.88
N PHE A 446 -13.85 19.21 28.14
CA PHE A 446 -12.62 19.15 27.36
C PHE A 446 -11.59 20.17 27.88
N SER A 447 -10.33 19.78 27.83
CA SER A 447 -9.20 20.64 28.19
C SER A 447 -8.13 20.61 27.11
N PHE A 448 -7.75 21.79 26.63
CA PHE A 448 -6.74 22.00 25.60
C PHE A 448 -5.65 22.98 26.11
N PRO A 449 -4.73 22.53 26.97
CA PRO A 449 -3.79 23.40 27.68
C PRO A 449 -2.82 24.18 26.80
N LEU A 450 -2.50 23.67 25.60
CA LEU A 450 -1.50 24.23 24.69
C LEU A 450 -2.10 24.77 23.37
N LEU A 451 -3.43 24.79 23.25
CA LEU A 451 -4.08 25.27 22.02
C LEU A 451 -3.82 26.77 21.88
N ASP A 452 -3.06 27.17 20.86
CA ASP A 452 -2.71 28.56 20.60
C ASP A 452 -3.58 29.20 19.51
N THR A 453 -4.00 28.38 18.54
CA THR A 453 -4.70 28.78 17.33
C THR A 453 -5.90 27.87 17.09
N LEU A 454 -7.09 28.47 17.06
CA LEU A 454 -8.33 27.81 16.63
C LEU A 454 -8.84 28.47 15.35
N LYS A 455 -8.91 27.72 14.26
CA LYS A 455 -9.41 28.22 12.97
C LYS A 455 -10.71 27.52 12.61
N ILE A 456 -11.77 28.29 12.46
CA ILE A 456 -13.10 27.80 12.04
C ILE A 456 -13.52 28.67 10.85
N LYS A 457 -13.43 28.18 9.62
CA LYS A 457 -13.80 28.99 8.43
C LYS A 457 -14.92 28.34 7.65
N ASN A 458 -15.92 29.11 7.24
CA ASN A 458 -17.03 28.65 6.42
C ASN A 458 -17.75 27.40 6.99
N CYS A 459 -17.94 27.35 8.31
CA CYS A 459 -18.65 26.28 9.03
C CYS A 459 -20.00 26.81 9.55
N LEU A 460 -21.00 26.88 8.67
CA LEU A 460 -22.24 27.65 8.90
C LEU A 460 -23.20 27.03 9.93
N ALA A 461 -23.07 25.73 10.20
CA ALA A 461 -23.96 25.02 11.12
C ALA A 461 -23.47 25.04 12.59
N VAL A 462 -22.30 25.60 12.87
CA VAL A 462 -21.68 25.55 14.21
C VAL A 462 -22.49 26.40 15.19
N ARG A 463 -22.94 25.78 16.29
CA ARG A 463 -23.74 26.44 17.35
C ARG A 463 -23.03 26.49 18.69
N THR A 464 -22.09 25.57 18.90
CA THR A 464 -21.28 25.47 20.11
C THR A 464 -19.95 24.79 19.74
N PHE A 465 -18.90 24.97 20.54
CA PHE A 465 -17.67 24.21 20.38
C PHE A 465 -17.85 22.83 21.03
N THR A 466 -18.16 22.82 22.32
CA THR A 466 -18.55 21.63 23.09
C THR A 466 -19.86 21.87 23.83
N ASN A 467 -20.62 20.82 24.14
CA ASN A 467 -21.77 20.94 25.06
C ASN A 467 -21.34 20.93 26.53
N GLY A 468 -20.26 20.23 26.89
CA GLY A 468 -19.54 20.41 28.15
C GLY A 468 -18.66 21.66 28.15
N ASN A 469 -17.88 21.85 29.22
CA ASN A 469 -16.92 22.94 29.32
C ASN A 469 -15.72 22.71 28.41
N SER A 470 -15.11 23.80 27.93
CA SER A 470 -13.87 23.77 27.13
C SER A 470 -12.83 24.71 27.69
N ALA A 471 -11.84 24.17 28.42
CA ALA A 471 -10.74 24.95 28.97
C ALA A 471 -9.62 25.15 27.93
N THR A 472 -9.33 26.41 27.58
CA THR A 472 -8.35 26.78 26.55
C THR A 472 -7.41 27.90 27.05
N PRO A 473 -6.61 27.67 28.11
CA PRO A 473 -5.89 28.73 28.83
C PRO A 473 -4.81 29.45 28.02
N GLN A 474 -4.31 28.85 26.93
CA GLN A 474 -3.28 29.42 26.06
C GLN A 474 -3.80 29.91 24.71
N LEU A 475 -5.12 29.89 24.49
CA LEU A 475 -5.70 30.27 23.21
C LEU A 475 -5.56 31.78 22.99
N LYS A 476 -4.79 32.15 21.97
CA LYS A 476 -4.48 33.55 21.66
C LYS A 476 -5.36 34.08 20.53
N GLU A 477 -5.67 33.23 19.57
CA GLU A 477 -6.32 33.64 18.32
C GLU A 477 -7.41 32.64 17.91
N ILE A 478 -8.61 33.17 17.62
CA ILE A 478 -9.61 32.49 16.81
C ILE A 478 -9.66 33.12 15.43
N VAL A 479 -9.39 32.32 14.41
CA VAL A 479 -9.46 32.73 13.00
C VAL A 479 -10.78 32.25 12.39
N THR A 480 -11.61 33.18 11.94
CA THR A 480 -12.92 32.90 11.35
C THR A 480 -12.99 33.25 9.86
N THR A 481 -14.17 33.06 9.23
CA THR A 481 -14.49 33.60 7.91
C THR A 481 -14.37 35.13 7.85
N PHE A 482 -14.73 35.81 8.94
CA PHE A 482 -14.85 37.26 9.00
C PHE A 482 -13.55 37.97 9.41
N GLY A 483 -12.54 37.23 9.87
CA GLY A 483 -11.27 37.77 10.33
C GLY A 483 -10.69 37.02 11.52
N SER A 484 -9.57 37.53 12.05
CA SER A 484 -8.89 37.04 13.24
C SER A 484 -9.34 37.81 14.49
N PHE A 485 -9.61 37.08 15.57
CA PHE A 485 -10.05 37.62 16.86
C PHE A 485 -9.09 37.17 17.95
N TYR A 486 -8.63 38.11 18.77
CA TYR A 486 -7.79 37.82 19.92
C TYR A 486 -8.66 37.63 21.16
N ILE A 487 -8.49 36.52 21.86
CA ILE A 487 -9.32 36.21 23.03
C ILE A 487 -8.63 36.68 24.31
N ALA A 488 -9.34 37.49 25.11
CA ALA A 488 -8.88 37.96 26.42
C ALA A 488 -9.55 37.18 27.57
N GLY A 489 -9.53 35.83 27.50
CA GLY A 489 -10.08 34.95 28.54
C GLY A 489 -11.57 34.60 28.42
N GLU A 490 -12.23 34.93 27.31
CA GLU A 490 -13.56 34.40 27.00
C GLU A 490 -13.49 32.92 26.62
N ASP A 491 -14.50 32.14 26.99
CA ASP A 491 -14.56 30.74 26.59
C ASP A 491 -15.00 30.59 25.12
N VAL A 492 -14.52 29.52 24.46
CA VAL A 492 -14.78 29.28 23.03
C VAL A 492 -16.27 29.11 22.74
N ASN A 493 -17.06 28.54 23.66
CA ASN A 493 -18.51 28.37 23.47
C ASN A 493 -19.23 29.72 23.45
N SER A 494 -18.86 30.65 24.35
CA SER A 494 -19.39 32.01 24.35
C SER A 494 -19.03 32.75 23.07
N PHE A 495 -17.78 32.65 22.59
CA PHE A 495 -17.36 33.25 21.33
C PHE A 495 -18.22 32.78 20.15
N ILE A 496 -18.46 31.47 20.04
CA ILE A 496 -19.27 30.87 18.96
C ILE A 496 -20.73 31.31 19.03
N LYS A 497 -21.32 31.44 20.23
CA LYS A 497 -22.72 31.85 20.40
C LYS A 497 -22.96 33.31 20.02
N ILE A 498 -21.99 34.17 20.28
CA ILE A 498 -22.07 35.61 19.97
C ILE A 498 -21.91 35.86 18.46
N ASN A 499 -20.93 35.20 17.85
CA ASN A 499 -20.60 35.37 16.44
C ASN A 499 -21.37 34.34 15.61
N LYS A 500 -22.59 34.68 15.15
CA LYS A 500 -23.33 33.84 14.20
C LYS A 500 -22.48 33.63 12.92
N TRP A 501 -22.21 32.37 12.58
CA TRP A 501 -21.22 31.92 11.59
C TRP A 501 -21.68 31.99 10.14
#